data_AF-A0A562K463-F1
#
_entry.id   AF-A0A562K463-F1
#
_cell.length_a   1.000
_cell.length_b   1.000
_cell.length_c   1.000
_cell.angle_alpha   90.00
_cell.angle_beta   90.00
_cell.angle_gamma   90.00
#
_symmetry.space_group_name_H-M   'P 1'
#
loop_
_entity.id
_entity.type
_entity.pdbx_description
1 polymer ?
#
loop_
_entity_poly.entity_id
_entity_poly.type
_entity_poly.pdbx_seq_one_letter_code
_entity_poly.pdbx_strand_id
1 'polypeptide(L)' 'MTDIVIYHNPECGTSRNALAMIRNAGIDPHVVEYLKTPPSRAMLLISTES' A
#
# COMPACT_ATOMS: atom_id res chain seq x y z
N MET A 1 -1.58 18.14 3.42
CA MET A 1 -1.62 16.84 4.10
C MET A 1 -1.62 15.78 3.00
N THR A 2 -0.52 15.06 2.80
CA THR A 2 -0.46 13.98 1.80
C THR A 2 -1.02 12.71 2.43
N ASP A 3 -2.19 12.28 1.94
CA ASP A 3 -2.81 11.02 2.35
C ASP A 3 -2.09 9.87 1.64
N ILE A 4 -1.29 9.09 2.37
CA ILE A 4 -0.51 7.98 1.80
C ILE A 4 -1.22 6.68 2.17
N VAL A 5 -1.69 5.95 1.16
CA VAL A 5 -2.34 4.65 1.32
C VAL A 5 -1.38 3.56 0.84
N ILE A 6 -1.12 2.57 1.69
CA ILE A 6 -0.31 1.39 1.36
C ILE A 6 -1.18 0.14 1.36
N TYR A 7 -1.19 -0.56 0.23
CA TYR A 7 -1.77 -1.88 0.11
C TYR A 7 -0.76 -2.92 0.61
N HIS A 8 -1.01 -3.45 1.80
CA HIS A 8 -0.08 -4.31 2.50
C HIS A 8 -0.58 -5.76 2.54
N ASN A 9 0.35 -6.71 2.38
CA ASN A 9 0.11 -8.12 2.70
C ASN A 9 1.06 -8.55 3.83
N PRO A 10 0.54 -8.91 5.03
CA PRO A 10 1.36 -9.28 6.17
C PRO A 10 2.25 -10.51 5.92
N GLU A 11 1.82 -11.41 5.04
CA GLU A 11 2.55 -12.62 4.67
C GLU A 11 3.72 -12.35 3.70
N CYS A 12 3.82 -11.14 3.13
CA CYS A 12 4.85 -10.78 2.17
C CYS A 12 5.98 -9.97 2.83
N GLY A 13 7.19 -10.56 2.90
CA GLY A 13 8.37 -9.91 3.50
C GLY A 13 8.73 -8.56 2.87
N THR A 14 8.65 -8.45 1.53
CA THR A 14 8.90 -7.18 0.81
C THR A 14 7.89 -6.10 1.20
N SER A 15 6.61 -6.47 1.34
CA SER A 15 5.55 -5.55 1.74
C SER A 15 5.75 -5.03 3.18
N ARG A 16 6.25 -5.89 4.09
CA ARG A 16 6.60 -5.49 5.47
C ARG A 16 7.76 -4.50 5.51
N ASN A 17 8.78 -4.71 4.68
CA ASN A 17 9.90 -3.78 4.57
C ASN A 17 9.47 -2.40 4.04
N ALA A 18 8.57 -2.37 3.04
CA ALA A 18 8.01 -1.12 2.52
C ALA A 18 7.25 -0.33 3.61
N LEU A 19 6.38 -0.99 4.37
CA LEU A 19 5.66 -0.35 5.49
C LEU A 19 6.62 0.21 6.56
N ALA A 20 7.69 -0.52 6.87
CA ALA A 20 8.70 -0.07 7.83
C ALA A 20 9.46 1.17 7.32
N MET A 21 9.83 1.22 6.04
CA MET A 21 10.51 2.39 5.46
C MET A 21 9.66 3.65 5.51
N ILE A 22 8.35 3.54 5.20
CA ILE A 22 7.42 4.68 5.24
C ILE A 22 7.29 5.21 6.68
N ARG A 23 7.12 4.32 7.66
CA ARG A 23 7.06 4.70 9.08
C ARG A 23 8.37 5.30 9.57
N ASN A 24 9.51 4.79 9.13
CA ASN A 24 10.83 5.32 9.46
C ASN A 24 11.07 6.72 8.86
N ALA A 25 10.38 7.07 7.76
CA ALA A 25 10.39 8.41 7.20
C ALA A 25 9.52 9.42 7.98
N GLY A 26 8.90 9.00 9.09
CA GLY A 26 8.00 9.84 9.90
C GLY A 26 6.62 10.03 9.28
N ILE A 27 6.27 9.21 8.29
CA ILE A 27 4.98 9.21 7.61
C ILE A 27 4.12 8.13 8.25
N ASP A 28 2.88 8.47 8.60
CA ASP A 28 1.87 7.50 9.04
C ASP A 28 0.93 7.16 7.88
N PRO A 29 1.11 6.02 7.19
CA PRO A 29 0.28 5.65 6.05
C PRO A 29 -0.99 4.90 6.48
N HIS A 30 -2.05 5.06 5.71
CA HIS A 30 -3.24 4.22 5.79
C HIS A 30 -2.94 2.83 5.24
N VAL A 31 -2.95 1.82 6.10
CA VAL A 31 -2.67 0.42 5.73
C VAL A 31 -3.96 -0.28 5.33
N VAL A 32 -4.04 -0.74 4.08
CA VAL A 32 -5.17 -1.51 3.55
C VAL A 32 -4.73 -2.93 3.19
N GLU A 33 -5.34 -3.94 3.81
CA GLU A 33 -5.09 -5.36 3.48
C GLU A 33 -5.84 -5.75 2.20
N TYR A 34 -5.13 -5.76 1.06
CA TYR A 34 -5.77 -6.03 -0.25
C TYR A 34 -6.33 -7.45 -0.37
N LEU A 35 -5.84 -8.40 0.42
CA LEU A 35 -6.38 -9.77 0.44
C LEU A 35 -7.77 -9.84 1.05
N LYS A 36 -8.10 -8.95 2.00
CA LYS A 36 -9.44 -8.84 2.61
C LYS A 36 -10.32 -7.85 1.85
N THR A 37 -9.70 -6.82 1.27
CA THR A 37 -10.38 -5.74 0.54
C THR A 37 -9.76 -5.62 -0.85
N PRO A 38 -10.08 -6.53 -1.78
CA PRO A 38 -9.50 -6.49 -3.11
C PRO A 38 -9.85 -5.15 -3.78
N PRO A 39 -8.85 -4.42 -4.32
CA PRO A 39 -9.14 -3.22 -5.09
C PRO A 39 -10.01 -3.60 -6.28
N SER A 40 -11.08 -2.83 -6.50
CA SER A 40 -11.92 -3.03 -7.67
C SER A 40 -11.06 -2.93 -8.94
N ARG A 41 -11.39 -3.73 -9.96
CA ARG A 41 -10.61 -3.87 -11.21
C ARG A 41 -10.29 -2.52 -11.90
N ALA A 42 -11.11 -1.50 -11.65
CA ALA A 42 -10.90 -0.13 -12.13
C ALA A 42 -9.64 0.55 -11.56
N MET A 43 -9.21 0.18 -10.35
CA MET A 43 -8.05 0.78 -9.68
C MET A 43 -6.71 0.26 -10.24
N LEU A 44 -6.69 -0.97 -10.78
CA LEU A 44 -5.49 -1.58 -11.36
C LEU A 44 -5.12 -0.97 -12.73
N LEU A 45 -6.08 -0.41 -13.46
CA LEU A 45 -5.87 0.14 -14.81
C LEU A 45 -5.16 1.50 -14.79
N ILE A 46 -5.19 2.22 -13.68
CA ILE A 46 -4.59 3.56 -13.58
C ILE A 46 -3.07 3.52 -13.38
N SER A 47 -2.49 2.38 -12.98
CA SER A 47 -1.04 2.23 -12.78
C SER A 47 -0.27 1.72 -14.01
N THR A 48 -0.94 1.53 -15.15
CA THR A 48 -0.33 0.98 -16.38
C THR A 48 -0.10 2.01 -17.49
N GLU A 49 -0.34 3.30 -17.24
CA GLU A 49 0.00 4.37 -18.17
C GLU A 49 1.14 5.23 -17.61
N SER A 50 2.38 4.83 -17.89
CA SER A 50 3.54 5.72 -17.94
C SER A 50 4.63 5.15 -18.81
#